data_AF-A0A435BSS5-F1
#
_entry.id   AF-A0A435BSS5-F1
#
_cell.length_a   1.000
_cell.length_b   1.000
_cell.length_c   1.000
_cell.angle_alpha   90.00
_cell.angle_beta   90.00
_cell.angle_gamma   90.00
#
_symmetry.space_group_name_H-M   'P 1'
#
loop_
_entity.id
_entity.type
_entity.pdbx_description
1 polymer ?
#
loop_
_entity_poly.entity_id
_entity_poly.type
_entity_poly.pdbx_seq_one_letter_code
_entity_poly.pdbx_strand_id
1 'polypeptide(L)' 'KQRSNPRHMLFKVDHLIADISSAITLEPGDIIASGTPEGVGAGRDPQEWMWPGDVVVASVEGIGTLRHPVVDATPE' A
#
# COMPACT_ATOMS: atom_id res chain seq x y z
N LYS A 1 -11.79 1.28 -3.28
CA LYS A 1 -11.93 0.93 -1.84
C LYS A 1 -11.27 1.96 -0.91
N GLN A 2 -10.16 2.56 -1.32
CA GLN A 2 -9.42 3.55 -0.53
C GLN A 2 -9.20 4.81 -1.37
N ARG A 3 -9.24 6.01 -0.77
CA ARG A 3 -8.94 7.29 -1.42
C ARG A 3 -8.53 8.32 -0.39
N SER A 4 -7.27 8.74 -0.40
CA SER A 4 -6.77 9.75 0.54
C SER A 4 -5.66 10.59 -0.12
N ASN A 5 -5.00 11.43 0.66
CA ASN A 5 -3.92 12.31 0.23
C ASN A 5 -2.72 12.22 1.19
N PRO A 6 -1.47 12.22 0.70
CA PRO A 6 -0.27 12.16 1.54
C PRO A 6 -0.16 13.25 2.63
N ARG A 7 -0.87 14.37 2.47
CA ARG A 7 -0.99 15.39 3.52
C ARG A 7 -1.57 14.85 4.83
N HIS A 8 -2.33 13.76 4.78
CA HIS A 8 -2.93 13.10 5.95
C HIS A 8 -2.03 12.04 6.58
N MET A 9 -0.84 11.74 6.01
CA MET A 9 0.11 10.85 6.67
C MET A 9 0.52 11.39 8.03
N LEU A 10 0.44 10.54 9.06
CA LEU A 10 0.85 10.86 10.44
C LEU A 10 2.35 11.17 10.51
N PHE A 11 3.16 10.34 9.86
CA PHE A 11 4.60 10.55 9.69
C PHE A 11 4.91 10.88 8.24
N LYS A 12 5.61 11.99 7.99
CA LYS A 12 6.02 12.40 6.64
C LYS A 12 7.25 11.61 6.18
N VAL A 13 7.53 11.67 4.87
CA VAL A 13 8.58 10.87 4.23
C VAL A 13 9.96 11.12 4.85
N ASP A 14 10.28 12.38 5.15
CA ASP A 14 11.49 12.79 5.87
C ASP A 14 11.59 12.16 7.26
N HIS A 15 10.48 12.13 8.01
CA HIS A 15 10.42 11.48 9.32
C HIS A 15 10.61 9.97 9.22
N LEU A 16 9.97 9.31 8.25
CA LEU A 16 10.12 7.86 8.03
C LEU A 16 11.58 7.50 7.72
N ILE A 17 12.25 8.28 6.85
CA ILE A 17 13.66 8.06 6.53
C ILE A 17 14.53 8.23 7.78
N ALA A 18 14.32 9.30 8.55
CA ALA A 18 15.09 9.57 9.76
C ALA A 18 14.92 8.48 10.84
N ASP A 19 13.68 8.03 11.07
CA ASP A 19 13.36 7.03 12.09
C ASP A 19 13.92 5.65 11.70
N ILE A 20 13.66 5.19 10.48
CA ILE A 20 14.14 3.88 10.01
C ILE A 20 15.67 3.84 9.97
N SER A 21 16.31 4.92 9.48
CA SER A 21 17.79 5.00 9.40
C SER A 21 18.49 5.07 10.75
N SER A 22 17.75 5.36 11.83
CA SER A 22 18.29 5.29 13.19
C SER A 22 18.49 3.86 13.70
N ALA A 23 17.76 2.90 13.12
CA ALA A 23 17.76 1.50 13.53
C ALA A 23 18.52 0.60 12.54
N ILE A 24 18.43 0.87 11.24
CA ILE A 24 19.07 0.10 10.17
C ILE A 24 19.72 1.01 9.14
N THR A 25 20.79 0.54 8.48
CA THR A 25 21.37 1.27 7.35
C THR A 25 20.44 1.17 6.14
N LEU A 26 20.11 2.31 5.54
CA LEU A 26 19.43 2.38 4.24
C LEU A 26 20.47 2.48 3.11
N GLU A 27 20.31 1.66 2.08
CA GLU A 27 21.17 1.64 0.91
C GLU A 27 20.48 2.26 -0.32
N PRO A 28 21.25 2.80 -1.29
CA PRO A 28 20.68 3.26 -2.55
C PRO A 28 19.92 2.14 -3.28
N GLY A 29 18.62 2.37 -3.50
CA GLY A 29 17.73 1.39 -4.13
C GLY A 29 16.71 0.77 -3.16
N ASP A 30 16.86 0.99 -1.85
CA ASP A 30 15.88 0.53 -0.87
C ASP A 30 14.51 1.20 -1.06
N ILE A 31 13.45 0.44 -0.75
CA ILE A 31 12.06 0.87 -0.90
C ILE A 31 11.36 0.87 0.47
N ILE A 32 10.82 2.02 0.86
CA ILE A 32 9.97 2.17 2.06
C ILE A 32 8.50 2.22 1.64
N ALA A 33 7.71 1.22 2.06
CA ALA A 33 6.26 1.26 1.93
C ALA A 33 5.66 2.15 3.02
N SER A 34 5.28 3.38 2.65
CA SER A 34 4.97 4.48 3.58
C SER A 34 3.60 4.40 4.28
N GLY A 35 2.91 3.28 4.17
CA GLY A 35 1.61 3.03 4.79
C GLY A 35 0.43 3.09 3.80
N THR A 36 -0.76 2.86 4.33
CA THR A 36 -2.03 2.84 3.57
C THR A 36 -3.10 3.62 4.34
N PRO A 37 -3.99 4.36 3.66
CA PRO A 37 -5.12 5.01 4.32
C PRO A 37 -6.18 3.98 4.77
N GLU A 38 -7.23 4.46 5.40
CA GLU A 38 -8.42 3.70 5.76
C GLU A 38 -9.08 3.00 4.55
N GLY A 39 -9.93 2.00 4.85
CA GLY A 39 -10.73 1.30 3.84
C GLY A 39 -10.17 -0.05 3.37
N VAL A 40 -9.08 -0.53 3.99
CA VAL A 40 -8.61 -1.91 3.86
C VAL A 40 -9.71 -2.89 4.27
N GLY A 41 -9.79 -4.03 3.59
CA GLY A 41 -10.89 -4.98 3.71
C GLY A 41 -11.12 -5.53 5.12
N ALA A 42 -10.04 -5.77 5.87
CA ALA A 42 -10.09 -6.25 7.26
C ALA A 42 -10.76 -5.25 8.24
N GLY A 43 -10.77 -3.95 7.92
CA GLY A 43 -11.35 -2.90 8.75
C GLY A 43 -12.81 -2.56 8.40
N ARG A 44 -13.46 -3.35 7.55
CA ARG A 44 -14.86 -3.17 7.13
C ARG A 44 -15.80 -4.08 7.93
N ASP A 45 -17.08 -3.71 7.98
CA ASP A 45 -18.15 -4.52 8.53
C ASP A 45 -19.31 -4.62 7.51
N PRO A 46 -19.51 -5.79 6.86
CA PRO A 46 -18.72 -7.01 6.98
C PRO A 46 -17.30 -6.86 6.41
N GLN A 47 -16.38 -7.72 6.83
CA GLN A 47 -15.03 -7.77 6.27
C GLN A 47 -15.06 -8.17 4.79
N GLU A 48 -14.15 -7.60 4.01
CA GLU A 48 -14.01 -7.89 2.59
C GLU A 48 -12.61 -8.44 2.28
N TRP A 49 -12.52 -9.60 1.62
CA TRP A 49 -11.26 -10.21 1.19
C TRP A 49 -11.15 -10.24 -0.34
N MET A 50 -9.95 -10.52 -0.86
CA MET A 50 -9.71 -10.70 -2.29
C MET A 50 -9.92 -12.17 -2.66
N TRP A 51 -10.53 -12.41 -3.82
CA TRP A 51 -10.80 -13.74 -4.35
C TRP A 51 -10.25 -13.88 -5.77
N PRO A 52 -9.96 -15.12 -6.24
CA PRO A 52 -9.61 -15.35 -7.63
C PRO A 52 -10.65 -14.74 -8.58
N GLY A 53 -10.17 -14.01 -9.60
CA GLY A 53 -11.00 -13.25 -10.53
C GLY A 53 -11.15 -11.76 -10.18
N ASP A 54 -10.80 -11.35 -8.96
CA ASP A 54 -10.73 -9.93 -8.62
C ASP A 54 -9.58 -9.23 -9.39
N VAL A 55 -9.71 -7.90 -9.55
CA VAL A 55 -8.62 -7.06 -10.05
C VAL A 55 -8.40 -5.90 -9.09
N VAL A 56 -7.22 -5.83 -8.49
CA VAL A 56 -6.81 -4.70 -7.66
C VAL A 56 -6.29 -3.59 -8.57
N VAL A 57 -6.87 -2.39 -8.44
CA VAL A 57 -6.41 -1.20 -9.15
C VAL A 57 -5.92 -0.18 -8.13
N ALA A 58 -4.66 0.24 -8.27
CA ALA A 58 -4.02 1.22 -7.40
C ALA A 58 -3.48 2.37 -8.26
N SER A 59 -3.76 3.61 -7.85
CA SER A 59 -3.36 4.80 -8.60
C SER A 59 -2.84 5.86 -7.66
N VAL A 60 -1.79 6.55 -8.09
CA VAL A 60 -1.33 7.80 -7.48
C VAL A 60 -1.27 8.87 -8.57
N GLU A 61 -1.94 9.99 -8.30
CA GLU A 61 -1.96 11.14 -9.22
C GLU A 61 -0.54 11.61 -9.51
N GLY A 62 -0.22 11.82 -10.78
CA GLY A 62 1.11 12.23 -11.23
C GLY A 62 2.17 11.12 -11.29
N ILE A 63 1.88 9.89 -10.82
CA ILE A 63 2.81 8.76 -10.89
C ILE A 63 2.31 7.70 -11.89
N GLY A 64 1.08 7.23 -11.73
CA GLY A 64 0.53 6.20 -12.61
C GLY A 64 -0.52 5.32 -11.96
N THR A 65 -0.92 4.28 -12.69
CA THR A 65 -1.91 3.28 -12.27
C THR A 65 -1.38 1.88 -12.50
N LEU A 66 -1.52 1.03 -11.48
CA LEU A 66 -1.27 -0.41 -11.54
C LEU A 66 -2.61 -1.15 -11.56
N ARG A 67 -2.66 -2.25 -12.31
CA ARG A 67 -3.78 -3.19 -12.35
C ARG A 67 -3.23 -4.60 -12.12
N HIS A 68 -3.68 -5.25 -11.06
CA HIS A 68 -3.16 -6.54 -10.61
C HIS A 68 -4.30 -7.56 -10.52
N PRO A 69 -4.40 -8.52 -11.45
CA PRO A 69 -5.39 -9.59 -11.36
C PRO A 69 -5.04 -10.54 -10.21
N VAL A 70 -6.04 -10.91 -9.43
CA VAL A 70 -5.92 -11.93 -8.38
C VAL A 70 -6.26 -13.27 -9.01
N VAL A 71 -5.31 -14.19 -8.94
CA VAL A 71 -5.46 -15.57 -9.44
C VAL A 71 -5.36 -16.53 -8.27
N ASP A 72 -5.97 -17.71 -8.43
CA ASP A 72 -5.77 -18.78 -7.46
C ASP A 72 -4.28 -19.17 -7.43
N ALA A 73 -3.72 -19.28 -6.23
CA ALA A 73 -2.34 -19.68 -6.02
C ALA A 73 -2.16 -21.20 -6.14
N THR A 74 -3.27 -21.96 -6.08
CA THR A 74 -3.32 -23.40 -6.29
C THR A 74 -4.24 -23.74 -7.45
N PRO A 75 -3.92 -23.31 -8.69
CA PRO A 75 -4.61 -23.87 -9.85
C PRO A 75 -4.34 -25.38 -9.87
N GLU A 76 -5.36 -26.18 -10.21
CA GLU A 76 -5.20 -27.62 -10.44
C GLU A 76 -4.00 -27.95 -11.36
#